data_AF-A0A060BL60-F1
#
_entry.id   AF-A0A060BL60-F1
#
_cell.length_a   1.000
_cell.length_b   1.000
_cell.length_c   1.000
_cell.angle_alpha   90.00
_cell.angle_beta   90.00
_cell.angle_gamma   90.00
#
_symmetry.space_group_name_H-M   'P 1'
#
loop_
_entity.id
_entity.type
_entity.pdbx_description
1 polymer ?
#
loop_
_entity_poly.entity_id
_entity_poly.type
_entity_poly.pdbx_seq_one_letter_code
_entity_poly.pdbx_strand_id
1 'polypeptide(L)'
;DFFSCADKKGPDGNLLKYFNIDHDAEVIEVAKEIKAVKPNVKILATPWSAPAWMKDSGSLCGGSLKDGYEDVFAQYLSNFVSAYEYEGLGIDYLTLQNEPQNSTTSYPSMKMTPTIASKVAVDLKPLLPTTTSLLAYDHNCDNAVSYVESL
;
A
#
# COMPACT_ATOMS: atom_id res chain seq x y z
N ASP A 1 7.92 -0.98 -17.84
CA ASP A 1 8.59 -1.07 -16.52
C ASP A 1 7.57 -0.89 -15.40
N PHE A 2 7.77 -1.57 -14.28
CA PHE A 2 6.94 -1.37 -13.08
C PHE A 2 7.45 -0.16 -12.30
N PHE A 3 6.56 0.54 -11.61
CA PHE A 3 6.88 1.72 -10.79
C PHE A 3 6.26 1.61 -9.40
N SER A 4 6.71 2.47 -8.49
CA SER A 4 6.09 2.73 -7.20
C SER A 4 6.02 4.23 -6.96
N CYS A 5 5.21 4.67 -6.00
CA CYS A 5 5.12 6.09 -5.65
C CYS A 5 6.42 6.63 -5.02
N ALA A 6 7.45 5.81 -4.79
CA ALA A 6 8.73 6.23 -4.22
C ALA A 6 9.90 5.40 -4.75
N ASP A 7 10.10 5.34 -6.07
CA ASP A 7 11.16 4.51 -6.69
C ASP A 7 12.59 4.86 -6.26
N LYS A 8 12.82 6.10 -5.80
CA LYS A 8 14.10 6.55 -5.28
C LYS A 8 14.07 6.67 -3.75
N LYS A 9 15.02 6.00 -3.08
CA LYS A 9 15.25 6.18 -1.65
C LYS A 9 15.73 7.61 -1.36
N GLY A 10 15.06 8.28 -0.43
CA GLY A 10 15.46 9.57 0.13
C GLY A 10 16.71 9.48 1.02
N PRO A 11 17.30 10.62 1.40
CA PRO A 11 18.40 10.65 2.37
C PRO A 11 17.94 10.22 3.77
N ASP A 12 18.88 9.85 4.64
CA ASP A 12 18.59 9.56 6.04
C ASP A 12 17.85 10.73 6.71
N GLY A 13 16.87 10.41 7.56
CA GLY A 13 15.94 11.37 8.17
C GLY A 13 14.75 11.77 7.30
N ASN A 14 14.76 11.48 5.99
CA ASN A 14 13.58 11.59 5.12
C ASN A 14 13.65 10.59 3.95
N LEU A 15 13.40 9.32 4.25
CA LEU A 15 13.50 8.24 3.27
C LEU A 15 12.45 8.33 2.14
N LEU A 16 11.33 8.99 2.39
CA LEU A 16 10.23 9.19 1.43
C LEU A 16 10.29 10.56 0.74
N LYS A 17 11.42 11.26 0.77
CA LYS A 17 11.60 12.60 0.16
C LYS A 17 11.13 12.71 -1.29
N TYR A 18 11.22 11.63 -2.05
CA TYR A 18 10.87 11.60 -3.48
C TYR A 18 9.51 10.96 -3.75
N PHE A 19 8.68 10.77 -2.72
CA PHE A 19 7.33 10.26 -2.88
C PHE A 19 6.48 11.16 -3.78
N ASN A 20 5.76 10.60 -4.75
CA ASN A 20 4.79 11.29 -5.60
C ASN A 20 3.79 10.28 -6.20
N ILE A 21 2.67 10.80 -6.73
CA ILE A 21 1.65 10.02 -7.43
C ILE A 21 1.56 10.41 -8.92
N ASP A 22 2.67 10.90 -9.51
CA ASP A 22 2.65 11.46 -10.87
C ASP A 22 2.28 10.40 -11.92
N HIS A 23 2.62 9.14 -11.66
CA HIS A 23 2.24 8.00 -12.50
C HIS A 23 0.74 7.69 -12.48
N ASP A 24 0.00 8.20 -11.51
CA ASP A 24 -1.42 7.90 -11.31
C ASP A 24 -2.34 8.94 -12.01
N ALA A 25 -1.80 9.91 -12.74
CA ALA A 25 -2.57 11.02 -13.31
C ALA A 25 -3.83 10.57 -14.09
N GLU A 26 -3.69 9.57 -14.96
CA GLU A 26 -4.83 9.02 -15.72
C GLU A 26 -5.83 8.30 -14.81
N VAL A 27 -5.36 7.55 -13.81
CA VAL A 27 -6.22 6.86 -12.82
C VAL A 27 -7.03 7.88 -12.03
N ILE A 28 -6.40 8.99 -11.62
CA ILE A 28 -7.02 10.08 -10.88
C ILE A 28 -8.09 10.78 -11.73
N GLU A 29 -7.81 11.07 -13.00
CA GLU A 29 -8.80 11.67 -13.91
C GLU A 29 -10.02 10.77 -14.08
N VAL A 30 -9.80 9.49 -14.38
CA VAL A 30 -10.89 8.50 -14.52
C VAL A 30 -11.69 8.36 -13.22
N ALA A 31 -11.02 8.31 -12.08
CA ALA A 31 -11.70 8.23 -10.78
C ALA A 31 -12.55 9.48 -10.51
N LYS A 32 -12.08 10.68 -10.86
CA LYS A 32 -12.85 11.94 -10.75
C LYS A 32 -14.09 11.92 -11.65
N GLU A 33 -13.97 11.44 -12.89
CA GLU A 33 -15.12 11.27 -13.79
C GLU A 33 -16.16 10.31 -13.21
N ILE A 34 -15.72 9.16 -12.68
CA ILE A 34 -16.62 8.20 -12.03
C ILE A 34 -17.34 8.85 -10.84
N LYS A 35 -16.63 9.62 -9.99
CA LYS A 35 -17.25 10.32 -8.86
C LYS A 35 -18.20 11.43 -9.29
N ALA A 36 -17.96 12.11 -10.40
CA ALA A 36 -18.89 13.11 -10.94
C ALA A 36 -20.25 12.48 -11.31
N VAL A 37 -20.23 11.25 -11.82
CA VAL A 37 -21.46 10.48 -12.15
C VAL A 37 -22.06 9.82 -10.91
N LYS A 38 -21.24 9.26 -10.02
CA LYS A 38 -21.67 8.55 -8.82
C LYS A 38 -20.89 9.05 -7.58
N PRO A 39 -21.33 10.16 -6.95
CA PRO A 39 -20.57 10.82 -5.88
C PRO A 39 -20.30 9.93 -4.65
N ASN A 40 -21.19 8.96 -4.40
CA ASN A 40 -21.12 8.06 -3.23
C ASN A 40 -20.41 6.73 -3.53
N VAL A 41 -19.78 6.57 -4.70
CA VAL A 41 -18.94 5.39 -4.98
C VAL A 41 -17.79 5.34 -3.97
N LYS A 42 -17.51 4.13 -3.49
CA LYS A 42 -16.44 3.88 -2.52
C LYS A 42 -15.14 3.53 -3.24
N ILE A 43 -14.02 4.00 -2.72
CA ILE A 43 -12.69 3.71 -3.27
C ILE A 43 -11.94 2.78 -2.32
N LEU A 44 -11.48 1.66 -2.87
CA LEU A 44 -10.56 0.72 -2.24
C LEU A 44 -9.18 0.85 -2.91
N ALA A 45 -8.13 1.01 -2.12
CA ALA A 45 -6.74 0.96 -2.59
C ALA A 45 -6.04 -0.28 -2.03
N THR A 46 -5.22 -0.92 -2.85
CA THR A 46 -4.40 -2.09 -2.48
C THR A 46 -3.01 -1.98 -3.10
N PRO A 47 -1.92 -2.09 -2.31
CA PRO A 47 -0.56 -2.09 -2.86
C PRO A 47 -0.14 -3.51 -3.28
N TRP A 48 0.47 -3.63 -4.46
CA TRP A 48 1.07 -4.89 -4.91
C TRP A 48 2.47 -5.13 -4.34
N SER A 49 3.20 -4.07 -4.00
CA SER A 49 4.56 -4.15 -3.48
C SER A 49 4.96 -2.85 -2.80
N ALA A 50 5.83 -2.92 -1.80
CA ALA A 50 6.62 -1.77 -1.36
C ALA A 50 7.64 -1.35 -2.45
N PRO A 51 8.15 -0.10 -2.41
CA PRO A 51 9.28 0.31 -3.22
C PRO A 51 10.47 -0.65 -3.12
N ALA A 52 11.17 -0.85 -4.23
CA ALA A 52 12.23 -1.85 -4.35
C ALA A 52 13.31 -1.76 -3.25
N TRP A 53 13.65 -0.55 -2.81
CA TRP A 53 14.66 -0.32 -1.77
C TRP A 53 14.20 -0.74 -0.35
N MET A 54 12.90 -0.87 -0.11
CA MET A 54 12.33 -1.40 1.14
C MET A 54 12.31 -2.94 1.18
N LYS A 55 12.64 -3.61 0.08
CA LYS A 55 12.50 -5.07 -0.07
C LYS A 55 13.83 -5.80 -0.06
N ASP A 56 13.82 -7.02 0.47
CA ASP A 56 14.98 -7.91 0.51
C ASP A 56 15.50 -8.27 -0.89
N SER A 57 14.61 -8.36 -1.86
CA SER A 57 14.89 -8.66 -3.27
C SER A 57 15.50 -7.49 -4.04
N GLY A 58 15.40 -6.26 -3.52
CA GLY A 58 15.76 -5.06 -4.27
C GLY A 58 14.92 -4.84 -5.53
N SER A 59 13.74 -5.47 -5.62
CA SER A 59 12.87 -5.48 -6.80
C SER A 59 11.40 -5.32 -6.41
N LEU A 60 10.58 -4.73 -7.28
CA LEU A 60 9.12 -4.71 -7.12
C LEU A 60 8.52 -6.12 -7.28
N CYS A 61 9.18 -7.01 -8.03
CA CYS A 61 8.73 -8.39 -8.22
C CYS A 61 9.40 -9.32 -7.21
N GLY A 62 8.58 -10.01 -6.42
CA GLY A 62 9.01 -11.01 -5.43
C GLY A 62 9.71 -10.43 -4.21
N GLY A 63 10.02 -11.31 -3.26
CA GLY A 63 10.67 -10.95 -1.99
C GLY A 63 9.68 -10.52 -0.92
N SER A 64 10.21 -9.95 0.15
CA SER A 64 9.48 -9.54 1.36
C SER A 64 9.88 -8.12 1.77
N LEU A 65 9.05 -7.48 2.58
CA LEU A 65 9.44 -6.24 3.27
C LEU A 65 10.65 -6.53 4.18
N LYS A 66 11.65 -5.65 4.17
CA LYS A 66 12.79 -5.75 5.10
C LYS A 66 12.34 -5.48 6.53
N ASP A 67 12.90 -6.25 7.47
CA ASP A 67 12.78 -5.94 8.89
C ASP A 67 13.32 -4.52 9.17
N GLY A 68 12.59 -3.75 9.98
CA GLY A 68 12.92 -2.37 10.33
C GLY A 68 12.45 -1.34 9.30
N TYR A 69 11.64 -1.72 8.31
CA TYR A 69 10.99 -0.80 7.36
C TYR A 69 9.47 -0.73 7.56
N GLU A 70 8.91 -1.37 8.60
CA GLU A 70 7.47 -1.39 8.86
C GLU A 70 6.88 0.02 9.03
N ASP A 71 7.56 0.88 9.79
CA ASP A 71 7.19 2.28 10.04
C ASP A 71 7.26 3.13 8.76
N VAL A 72 8.33 2.96 7.97
CA VAL A 72 8.51 3.65 6.69
C VAL A 72 7.44 3.21 5.69
N PHE A 73 7.09 1.93 5.66
CA PHE A 73 6.05 1.42 4.79
C PHE A 73 4.65 1.91 5.23
N ALA A 74 4.39 1.99 6.54
CA ALA A 74 3.19 2.63 7.07
C ALA A 74 3.09 4.11 6.63
N GLN A 75 4.19 4.87 6.74
CA GLN A 75 4.21 6.26 6.27
C GLN A 75 4.01 6.37 4.75
N TYR A 76 4.53 5.42 3.97
CA TYR A 76 4.32 5.35 2.52
C TYR A 76 2.83 5.18 2.18
N LEU A 77 2.13 4.28 2.87
CA LEU A 77 0.69 4.06 2.69
C LEU A 77 -0.14 5.27 3.15
N SER A 78 0.23 5.91 4.26
CA SER A 78 -0.40 7.16 4.72
C SER A 78 -0.23 8.29 3.69
N ASN A 79 0.99 8.48 3.16
CA ASN A 79 1.24 9.48 2.11
C ASN A 79 0.38 9.25 0.87
N PHE A 80 0.18 7.99 0.46
CA PHE A 80 -0.71 7.66 -0.65
C PHE A 80 -2.16 8.07 -0.37
N VAL A 81 -2.69 7.72 0.81
CA VAL A 81 -4.05 8.10 1.21
C VAL A 81 -4.21 9.62 1.24
N SER A 82 -3.27 10.34 1.85
CA SER A 82 -3.30 11.81 1.90
C SER A 82 -3.18 12.45 0.52
N ALA A 83 -2.37 11.89 -0.39
CA ALA A 83 -2.21 12.42 -1.74
C ALA A 83 -3.50 12.25 -2.56
N TYR A 84 -4.17 11.10 -2.48
CA TYR A 84 -5.47 10.91 -3.12
C TYR A 84 -6.58 11.77 -2.50
N GLU A 85 -6.55 11.98 -1.17
CA GLU A 85 -7.47 12.91 -0.50
C GLU A 85 -7.26 14.35 -0.99
N TYR A 86 -6.02 14.79 -1.19
CA TYR A 86 -5.70 16.10 -1.77
C TYR A 86 -6.27 16.27 -3.19
N GLU A 87 -6.32 15.19 -3.97
CA GLU A 87 -6.95 15.15 -5.29
C GLU A 87 -8.50 15.10 -5.24
N GLY A 88 -9.10 15.15 -4.05
CA GLY A 88 -10.56 15.05 -3.86
C GLY A 88 -11.10 13.62 -3.95
N LEU A 89 -10.21 12.61 -3.93
CA LEU A 89 -10.51 11.19 -4.04
C LEU A 89 -10.22 10.49 -2.70
N GLY A 90 -11.04 10.75 -1.68
CA GLY A 90 -10.91 10.06 -0.39
C GLY A 90 -10.95 8.54 -0.52
N ILE A 91 -9.98 7.87 0.10
CA ILE A 91 -9.86 6.41 0.15
C ILE A 91 -10.71 5.88 1.31
N ASP A 92 -11.77 5.11 0.99
CA ASP A 92 -12.66 4.54 2.01
C ASP A 92 -12.07 3.29 2.64
N TYR A 93 -11.39 2.47 1.84
CA TYR A 93 -10.77 1.23 2.28
C TYR A 93 -9.34 1.13 1.77
N LEU A 94 -8.44 0.65 2.62
CA LEU A 94 -7.06 0.35 2.27
C LEU A 94 -6.75 -1.08 2.72
N THR A 95 -6.10 -1.88 1.88
CA THR A 95 -5.48 -3.13 2.32
C THR A 95 -3.98 -2.91 2.52
N LEU A 96 -3.36 -3.73 3.38
CA LEU A 96 -1.92 -3.60 3.68
C LEU A 96 -1.02 -4.09 2.54
N GLN A 97 -1.47 -5.11 1.82
CA GLN A 97 -0.74 -5.80 0.77
C GLN A 97 -1.71 -6.69 0.00
N ASN A 98 -1.72 -6.58 -1.33
CA ASN A 98 -2.37 -7.56 -2.20
C ASN A 98 -1.66 -8.91 -2.07
N GLU A 99 -2.41 -9.98 -1.79
CA GLU A 99 -1.90 -11.36 -1.74
C GLU A 99 -0.59 -11.50 -0.93
N PRO A 100 -0.60 -11.21 0.39
CA PRO A 100 0.60 -11.15 1.23
C PRO A 100 1.35 -12.48 1.36
N GLN A 101 0.78 -13.59 0.88
CA GLN A 101 1.45 -14.89 0.84
C GLN A 101 2.10 -15.19 -0.52
N ASN A 102 1.85 -14.36 -1.54
CA ASN A 102 2.40 -14.48 -2.88
C ASN A 102 3.75 -13.73 -3.01
N SER A 103 4.71 -14.35 -3.72
CA SER A 103 5.98 -13.72 -4.10
C SER A 103 6.44 -14.29 -5.43
N THR A 104 6.04 -13.66 -6.52
CA THR A 104 6.42 -14.01 -7.89
C THR A 104 7.41 -13.01 -8.46
N THR A 105 8.30 -13.46 -9.33
CA THR A 105 9.24 -12.57 -10.04
C THR A 105 8.67 -12.02 -11.35
N SER A 106 7.47 -12.45 -11.75
CA SER A 106 6.86 -12.08 -13.05
C SER A 106 6.13 -10.72 -13.04
N TYR A 107 5.66 -10.27 -11.88
CA TYR A 107 4.95 -9.00 -11.70
C TYR A 107 5.12 -8.51 -10.24
N PRO A 108 4.75 -7.25 -9.92
CA PRO A 108 4.90 -6.72 -8.58
C PRO A 108 4.18 -7.58 -7.54
N SER A 109 4.93 -8.01 -6.54
CA SER A 109 4.41 -8.84 -5.45
C SER A 109 5.32 -8.69 -4.24
N MET A 110 4.77 -8.78 -3.03
CA MET A 110 5.56 -8.76 -1.81
C MET A 110 4.93 -9.67 -0.76
N LYS A 111 5.75 -10.56 -0.20
CA LYS A 111 5.37 -11.31 0.99
C LYS A 111 5.28 -10.38 2.18
N MET A 112 4.22 -10.54 2.95
CA MET A 112 4.02 -9.90 4.24
C MET A 112 3.48 -10.95 5.21
N THR A 113 4.28 -11.29 6.22
CA THR A 113 3.83 -12.24 7.25
C THR A 113 2.79 -11.58 8.14
N PRO A 114 1.92 -12.35 8.84
CA PRO A 114 0.99 -11.79 9.81
C PRO A 114 1.66 -10.86 10.83
N THR A 115 2.82 -11.26 11.36
CA THR A 115 3.59 -10.43 12.31
C THR A 115 4.02 -9.08 11.73
N ILE A 116 4.50 -9.04 10.48
CA ILE A 116 4.85 -7.79 9.82
C ILE A 116 3.59 -6.97 9.52
N ALA A 117 2.53 -7.61 9.03
CA ALA A 117 1.25 -6.95 8.77
C ALA A 117 0.69 -6.27 10.02
N SER A 118 0.76 -6.92 11.18
CA SER A 118 0.29 -6.35 12.45
C SER A 118 1.10 -5.14 12.89
N LYS A 119 2.43 -5.16 12.74
CA LYS A 119 3.27 -3.99 13.02
C LYS A 119 2.93 -2.82 12.10
N VAL A 120 2.88 -3.07 10.78
CA VAL A 120 2.51 -2.03 9.80
C VAL A 120 1.11 -1.49 10.10
N ALA A 121 0.14 -2.33 10.47
CA ALA A 121 -1.21 -1.91 10.83
C ALA A 121 -1.22 -0.99 12.06
N VAL A 122 -0.46 -1.33 13.11
CA VAL A 122 -0.32 -0.54 14.34
C VAL A 122 0.30 0.83 14.03
N ASP A 123 1.36 0.86 13.23
CA ASP A 123 2.05 2.10 12.86
C ASP A 123 1.19 2.96 11.91
N LEU A 124 0.45 2.34 11.00
CA LEU A 124 -0.38 3.03 10.00
C LEU A 124 -1.66 3.61 10.59
N LYS A 125 -2.33 2.90 11.49
CA LYS A 125 -3.65 3.30 12.00
C LYS A 125 -3.72 4.75 12.53
N PRO A 126 -2.77 5.27 13.33
CA PRO A 126 -2.81 6.66 13.79
C PRO A 126 -2.51 7.68 12.69
N LEU A 127 -1.96 7.27 11.56
CA LEU A 127 -1.61 8.13 10.42
C LEU A 127 -2.74 8.26 9.39
N LEU A 128 -3.82 7.47 9.52
CA LEU A 128 -4.94 7.47 8.59
C LEU A 128 -6.07 8.42 9.03
N PRO A 129 -6.79 9.03 8.08
CA PRO A 129 -8.08 9.66 8.36
C PRO A 129 -9.03 8.67 9.03
N THR A 130 -9.89 9.16 9.92
CA THR A 130 -10.90 8.32 10.59
C THR A 130 -11.94 7.72 9.63
N THR A 131 -12.04 8.29 8.43
CA THR A 131 -12.91 7.84 7.34
C THR A 131 -12.33 6.66 6.55
N THR A 132 -11.03 6.37 6.67
CA THR A 132 -10.37 5.25 5.99
C THR A 132 -10.36 4.00 6.89
N SER A 133 -10.94 2.92 6.39
CA SER A 133 -10.94 1.61 7.04
C SER A 133 -9.78 0.75 6.53
N LEU A 134 -9.09 0.07 7.44
CA LEU A 134 -8.01 -0.85 7.10
C LEU A 134 -8.55 -2.27 7.00
N LEU A 135 -8.26 -2.95 5.90
CA LEU A 135 -8.61 -4.34 5.64
C LEU A 135 -7.36 -5.21 5.65
N ALA A 136 -7.44 -6.35 6.32
CA ALA A 136 -6.36 -7.32 6.35
C ALA A 136 -6.49 -8.36 5.24
N TYR A 137 -5.42 -9.14 5.06
CA TYR A 137 -5.36 -10.36 4.28
C TYR A 137 -5.40 -10.22 2.75
N ASP A 138 -6.48 -9.70 2.15
CA ASP A 138 -6.58 -9.45 0.69
C ASP A 138 -6.04 -10.59 -0.21
N HIS A 139 -6.49 -11.82 0.05
CA HIS A 139 -6.02 -13.03 -0.64
C HIS A 139 -7.11 -14.11 -0.77
N ASN A 140 -6.71 -15.30 -1.22
CA ASN A 140 -7.59 -16.43 -1.50
C ASN A 140 -8.24 -16.97 -0.22
N CYS A 141 -9.46 -17.52 -0.34
CA CYS A 141 -10.25 -17.95 0.81
C CYS A 141 -9.68 -19.16 1.57
N ASP A 142 -8.80 -19.94 0.93
CA ASP A 142 -8.39 -21.29 1.36
C ASP A 142 -7.74 -21.32 2.76
N ASN A 143 -7.04 -20.25 3.12
CA ASN A 143 -6.28 -20.10 4.36
C ASN A 143 -6.55 -18.77 5.09
N ALA A 144 -7.65 -18.09 4.74
CA ALA A 144 -8.03 -16.79 5.30
C ALA A 144 -8.15 -16.79 6.83
N VAL A 145 -8.81 -17.82 7.39
CA VAL A 145 -8.99 -17.95 8.84
C VAL A 145 -7.65 -18.05 9.54
N SER A 146 -6.77 -18.95 9.09
CA SER A 146 -5.47 -19.18 9.72
C SER A 146 -4.55 -17.96 9.70
N TYR A 147 -4.62 -17.15 8.64
CA TYR A 147 -3.83 -15.92 8.55
C TYR A 147 -4.33 -14.88 9.55
N VAL A 148 -5.65 -14.66 9.59
CA VAL A 148 -6.27 -13.66 10.47
C VAL A 148 -6.12 -14.02 11.94
N GLU A 149 -6.21 -15.31 12.30
CA GLU A 149 -5.94 -15.78 13.66
C GLU A 149 -4.49 -15.59 14.12
N SER A 150 -3.57 -15.32 13.18
CA SER A 150 -2.15 -15.12 13.44
C SER A 150 -1.72 -13.65 13.47
N LEU A 151 -2.66 -12.71 13.32
CA LEU A 151 -2.43 -11.26 13.43
C LEU A 151 -2.22 -10.80 14.88
#